data_AF-A0A1Y3YP80-F1
#
_entry.id   AF-A0A1Y3YP80-F1
#
_cell.length_a   1.000
_cell.length_b   1.000
_cell.length_c   1.000
_cell.angle_alpha   90.00
_cell.angle_beta   90.00
_cell.angle_gamma   90.00
#
_symmetry.space_group_name_H-M   'P 1'
#
loop_
_entity.id
_entity.type
_entity.pdbx_description
1 polymer ?
#
loop_
_entity_poly.entity_id
_entity_poly.type
_entity_poly.pdbx_seq_one_letter_code
_entity_poly.pdbx_strand_id
1 'polypeptide(L)'
;MYIYPDNLTAKATLWLWELRDVSVIGVGLLLSVLALTQTGIFVPLVLTAVYTFLSIRFDGTSILDFIRYAVAFLFTKRQFYEWRL
;
A
#
# COMPACT_ATOMS: atom_id res chain seq x y z
N MET A 1 10.10 14.21 -34.03
CA MET A 1 9.81 13.18 -33.02
C MET A 1 9.03 13.85 -31.90
N TYR A 2 7.78 13.47 -31.70
CA TYR A 2 6.92 14.06 -30.66
C TYR A 2 6.96 13.12 -29.45
N ILE A 3 7.65 13.53 -28.39
CA ILE A 3 7.64 12.81 -27.10
C ILE A 3 6.33 13.16 -26.42
N TYR A 4 5.38 12.22 -26.47
CA TYR A 4 4.21 12.30 -25.61
C TYR A 4 4.66 11.93 -24.19
N PRO A 5 4.33 12.71 -23.16
CA PRO A 5 4.60 12.30 -21.79
C PRO A 5 3.74 11.08 -21.48
N ASP A 6 4.37 9.91 -21.36
CA ASP A 6 3.69 8.63 -21.15
C ASP A 6 2.84 8.59 -19.86
N ASN A 7 3.06 9.51 -18.91
CA ASN A 7 2.44 9.43 -17.59
C ASN A 7 2.00 10.78 -17.01
N LEU A 8 0.95 11.38 -17.60
CA LEU A 8 0.31 12.64 -17.15
C LEU A 8 -0.22 12.62 -15.70
N THR A 9 -0.25 11.45 -15.04
CA THR A 9 -0.70 11.27 -13.65
C THR A 9 0.32 10.48 -12.81
N ALA A 10 1.61 10.60 -13.14
CA ALA A 10 2.67 9.97 -12.34
C ALA A 10 2.63 10.52 -10.91
N LYS A 11 2.21 9.67 -9.98
CA LYS A 11 2.34 9.97 -8.56
C LYS A 11 3.81 9.93 -8.17
N ALA A 12 4.17 10.78 -7.21
CA ALA A 12 5.54 10.83 -6.72
C ALA A 12 5.87 9.55 -5.94
N THR A 13 6.61 8.65 -6.57
CA THR A 13 7.08 7.38 -6.03
C THR A 13 8.54 7.49 -5.62
N LEU A 14 8.86 7.05 -4.41
CA LEU A 14 10.22 6.87 -3.90
C LEU A 14 10.53 5.38 -3.86
N TRP A 15 11.43 4.93 -4.72
CA TRP A 15 11.81 3.52 -4.89
C TRP A 15 10.59 2.60 -5.14
N LEU A 16 10.07 1.97 -4.10
CA LEU A 16 8.98 0.99 -4.13
C LEU A 16 7.69 1.50 -3.46
N TRP A 17 7.66 2.76 -3.00
CA TRP A 17 6.55 3.32 -2.23
C TRP A 17 6.11 4.68 -2.79
N GLU A 18 4.84 5.05 -2.58
CA GLU A 18 4.44 6.45 -2.75
C GLU A 18 4.97 7.30 -1.58
N LEU A 19 5.22 8.59 -1.81
CA LEU A 19 5.64 9.52 -0.74
C LEU A 19 4.71 9.51 0.48
N ARG A 20 3.42 9.28 0.26
CA ARG A 20 2.43 9.11 1.34
C ARG A 20 2.73 7.88 2.19
N ASP A 21 3.00 6.75 1.56
CA ASP A 21 3.27 5.48 2.23
C ASP A 21 4.58 5.58 3.06
N VAL A 22 5.62 6.21 2.49
CA VAL A 22 6.88 6.51 3.20
C VAL A 22 6.63 7.37 4.44
N SER A 23 5.77 8.38 4.34
CA SER A 23 5.43 9.25 5.47
C SER A 23 4.73 8.48 6.59
N VAL A 24 3.80 7.58 6.24
CA VAL A 24 3.10 6.73 7.21
C VAL A 24 4.07 5.74 7.88
N ILE A 25 4.96 5.11 7.11
CA ILE A 25 5.99 4.20 7.63
C ILE A 25 6.90 4.95 8.62
N GLY A 26 7.34 6.16 8.28
CA GLY A 26 8.18 6.98 9.15
C GLY A 26 7.51 7.29 10.49
N VAL A 27 6.26 7.74 10.47
CA VAL A 27 5.49 8.02 11.70
C VAL A 27 5.26 6.75 12.51
N GLY A 28 4.86 5.65 11.85
CA GLY A 28 4.63 4.36 12.51
C GLY A 28 5.89 3.81 13.18
N LEU A 29 7.05 3.97 12.54
CA LEU A 29 8.33 3.53 13.09
C LEU A 29 8.74 4.34 14.32
N LEU A 30 8.55 5.67 14.30
CA LEU A 30 8.79 6.52 15.47
C LEU A 30 7.89 6.13 16.65
N LEU A 31 6.59 5.92 16.40
CA LEU A 31 5.66 5.45 17.43
C LEU A 31 6.04 4.06 17.95
N SER A 32 6.55 3.19 17.08
CA SER A 32 6.98 1.84 17.45
C SER A 32 8.21 1.86 18.34
N VAL A 33 9.20 2.68 18.02
CA VAL A 33 10.40 2.87 18.86
C VAL A 33 10.02 3.50 20.19
N LEU A 34 9.11 4.48 20.19
CA LEU A 34 8.61 5.09 21.42
C LEU A 34 7.90 4.05 22.30
N ALA A 35 6.97 3.27 21.75
CA ALA A 35 6.29 2.21 22.49
C ALA A 35 7.29 1.16 23.00
N LEU A 36 8.25 0.75 22.17
CA LEU A 36 9.25 -0.22 22.57
C LEU A 36 10.12 0.28 23.73
N THR A 37 10.53 1.56 23.70
CA THR A 37 11.39 2.13 24.74
C THR A 37 10.64 2.45 26.03
N GLN A 38 9.37 2.88 25.96
CA GLN A 38 8.60 3.29 27.13
C GLN A 38 7.84 2.13 27.79
N THR A 39 7.26 1.23 26.99
CA THR A 39 6.39 0.15 27.49
C THR A 39 6.95 -1.25 27.23
N GLY A 40 8.02 -1.39 26.45
CA GLY A 40 8.57 -2.70 26.08
C GLY A 40 7.70 -3.49 25.11
N ILE A 41 6.64 -2.87 24.56
CA ILE A 41 5.65 -3.56 23.72
C ILE A 41 6.15 -3.56 22.27
N PHE A 42 6.35 -4.75 21.71
CA PHE A 42 6.77 -4.95 20.32
C PHE A 42 5.63 -4.89 19.29
N VAL A 43 4.37 -4.93 19.74
CA VAL A 43 3.18 -4.97 18.85
C VAL A 43 3.17 -3.85 17.80
N PRO A 44 3.41 -2.57 18.13
CA PRO A 44 3.42 -1.50 17.13
C PRO A 44 4.50 -1.68 16.07
N LEU A 45 5.66 -2.22 16.48
CA LEU A 45 6.79 -2.50 15.57
C LEU A 45 6.41 -3.57 14.55
N VAL A 46 5.77 -4.66 15.00
CA VAL A 46 5.29 -5.73 14.12
C VAL A 46 4.24 -5.19 13.14
N LEU A 47 3.31 -4.38 13.62
CA LEU A 47 2.29 -3.76 12.76
C LEU A 47 2.91 -2.85 11.71
N THR A 48 3.90 -2.04 12.10
CA THR A 48 4.61 -1.16 11.16
C THR A 48 5.39 -1.98 10.12
N ALA A 49 6.05 -3.07 10.52
CA ALA A 49 6.77 -3.94 9.59
C ALA A 49 5.84 -4.60 8.57
N VAL A 50 4.71 -5.15 9.04
CA VAL A 50 3.67 -5.75 8.19
C VAL A 50 3.10 -4.71 7.22
N TYR A 51 2.80 -3.49 7.70
CA TYR A 51 2.33 -2.40 6.86
C TYR A 51 3.36 -2.00 5.79
N THR A 52 4.63 -1.83 6.16
CA THR A 52 5.72 -1.51 5.22
C THR A 52 5.79 -2.52 4.09
N PHE A 53 5.70 -3.82 4.42
CA PHE A 53 5.72 -4.89 3.44
C PHE A 53 4.49 -4.86 2.52
N LEU A 54 3.28 -4.77 3.09
CA LEU A 54 2.03 -4.70 2.33
C LEU A 54 1.94 -3.45 1.45
N SER A 55 2.57 -2.35 1.86
CA SER A 55 2.52 -1.08 1.13
C SER A 55 3.50 -1.02 -0.04
N ILE A 56 4.38 -2.02 -0.22
CA ILE A 56 5.25 -2.10 -1.39
C ILE A 56 4.40 -2.12 -2.66
N ARG A 57 4.77 -1.26 -3.60
CA ARG A 57 4.14 -1.14 -4.92
C ARG A 57 4.95 -1.90 -5.96
N PHE A 58 4.23 -2.68 -6.75
CA PHE A 58 4.75 -3.33 -7.94
C PHE A 58 3.85 -2.93 -9.11
N ASP A 59 4.44 -2.36 -10.16
CA ASP A 59 3.73 -1.94 -11.37
C ASP A 59 2.51 -1.03 -11.09
N GLY A 60 2.69 -0.05 -10.19
CA GLY A 60 1.67 0.94 -9.82
C GLY A 60 0.63 0.48 -8.78
N THR A 61 0.55 -0.81 -8.48
CA THR A 61 -0.40 -1.37 -7.50
C THR A 61 0.32 -1.82 -6.23
N SER A 62 -0.17 -1.43 -5.05
CA SER A 62 0.36 -1.96 -3.79
C SER A 62 -0.20 -3.36 -3.48
N ILE A 63 0.56 -4.18 -2.76
CA ILE A 63 0.07 -5.50 -2.31
C ILE A 63 -1.19 -5.32 -1.43
N LEU A 64 -1.23 -4.26 -0.62
CA LEU A 64 -2.39 -3.90 0.19
C LEU A 64 -3.63 -3.60 -0.67
N ASP A 65 -3.45 -2.85 -1.75
CA ASP A 65 -4.52 -2.54 -2.70
C ASP A 65 -4.98 -3.83 -3.40
N PHE A 66 -4.05 -4.68 -3.83
CA PHE A 66 -4.35 -5.99 -4.41
C PHE A 66 -5.20 -6.86 -3.47
N ILE A 67 -4.79 -7.00 -2.21
CA ILE A 67 -5.55 -7.77 -1.21
C ILE A 67 -6.93 -7.15 -0.97
N ARG A 68 -7.02 -5.82 -0.89
CA ARG A 68 -8.31 -5.13 -0.74
C ARG A 68 -9.25 -5.42 -1.91
N TYR A 69 -8.74 -5.34 -3.15
CA TYR A 69 -9.52 -5.67 -4.33
C TYR A 69 -9.90 -7.14 -4.37
N ALA A 70 -8.99 -8.05 -4.01
CA ALA A 70 -9.26 -9.48 -3.93
C ALA A 70 -10.36 -9.80 -2.91
N VAL A 71 -10.31 -9.21 -1.72
CA VAL A 71 -11.35 -9.38 -0.69
C VAL A 71 -12.69 -8.81 -1.17
N ALA A 72 -12.69 -7.60 -1.74
CA ALA A 72 -13.90 -6.99 -2.27
C ALA A 72 -14.52 -7.85 -3.40
N PHE A 73 -13.67 -8.44 -4.24
CA PHE A 73 -14.09 -9.31 -5.33
C PHE A 73 -14.65 -10.64 -4.83
N LEU A 74 -13.95 -11.31 -3.91
CA LEU A 74 -14.30 -12.65 -3.44
C LEU A 74 -15.51 -12.66 -2.50
N PHE A 75 -15.63 -11.64 -1.64
CA PHE A 75 -16.64 -11.63 -0.58
C PHE A 75 -17.74 -10.59 -0.79
N THR A 76 -17.45 -9.44 -1.41
CA THR A 76 -18.38 -8.30 -1.44
C THR A 76 -19.13 -8.17 -2.76
N LYS A 77 -18.50 -8.45 -3.91
CA LYS A 77 -19.11 -8.25 -5.22
C LYS A 77 -19.59 -9.57 -5.81
N ARG A 78 -20.90 -9.66 -6.12
CA ARG A 78 -21.40 -10.72 -6.99
C ARG A 78 -20.84 -10.50 -8.40
N GLN A 79 -20.10 -11.48 -8.90
CA GLN A 79 -19.65 -11.52 -10.28
C GLN A 79 -20.80 -11.95 -11.18
N PHE A 80 -21.60 -11.00 -11.67
CA PHE A 80 -22.56 -11.28 -12.72
C PHE A 80 -21.89 -11.09 -14.07
N TYR A 81 -21.91 -12.13 -14.89
CA TYR A 81 -21.50 -12.08 -16.28
C TYR A 81 -22.77 -12.09 -17.13
N GLU A 82 -23.07 -10.97 -17.80
CA GLU A 82 -24.14 -10.92 -18.81
C GLU A 82 -23.53 -11.18 -20.19
N TRP A 83 -23.92 -12.29 -20.82
CA TRP A 83 -23.65 -12.51 -22.23
C TRP A 83 -24.55 -11.55 -23.03
N ARG A 84 -23.97 -10.53 -23.69
CA ARG A 84 -24.70 -9.79 -24.73
C ARG A 84 -24.59 -10.58 -26.03
N LEU A 85 -25.74 -11.00 -26.53
CA LEU A 85 -25.93 -11.62 -27.85
C LEU A 85 -25.87 -10.56 -28.96
#